data_AF-A0A3D9AZW6-F1
#
_entry.id   AF-A0A3D9AZW6-F1
#
_cell.length_a   1.000
_cell.length_b   1.000
_cell.length_c   1.000
_cell.angle_alpha   90.00
_cell.angle_beta   90.00
_cell.angle_gamma   90.00
#
_symmetry.space_group_name_H-M   'P 1'
#
loop_
_entity.id
_entity.type
_entity.pdbx_description
1 polymer ?
#
loop_
_entity_poly.entity_id
_entity_poly.type
_entity_poly.pdbx_seq_one_letter_code
_entity_poly.pdbx_strand_id
1 'polypeptide(L)'
;MKTSEMKKAKPSAAEGLKELFVDELKDIVFAERALLKALPKMAKNASEPKLAQALQEHITVTEGQVTRLEKIFEMLGESSRGIKCDAMEGLIKEGESILEETEAGPVRDAGIISACQKVEHYEIASYGTLVAFAKTLGEEEIASLLEETLQEEKDADQLLTESAYNSINFEAKEED
;
A
#
# COMPACT_ATOMS: atom_id res chain seq x y z
N MET A 1 25.43 26.68 16.20
CA MET A 1 24.47 25.96 15.35
C MET A 1 24.43 26.65 14.00
N LYS A 2 24.77 25.97 12.89
CA LYS A 2 24.47 26.50 11.56
C LYS A 2 22.95 26.43 11.43
N THR A 3 22.29 27.57 11.25
CA THR A 3 20.90 27.62 10.79
C THR A 3 20.85 26.88 9.46
N SER A 4 20.27 25.68 9.47
CA SER A 4 19.97 24.93 8.25
C SER A 4 19.05 25.80 7.40
N GLU A 5 19.51 26.24 6.23
CA GLU A 5 18.63 26.90 5.26
C GLU A 5 17.50 25.92 4.91
N MET A 6 16.25 26.39 4.97
CA MET A 6 15.10 25.59 4.55
C MET A 6 15.22 25.28 3.05
N LYS A 7 14.90 24.04 2.68
CA LYS A 7 14.92 23.60 1.28
C LYS A 7 13.96 24.45 0.45
N LYS A 8 14.44 25.05 -0.63
CA LYS A 8 13.59 25.81 -1.56
C LYS A 8 12.60 24.85 -2.26
N ALA A 9 11.32 25.23 -2.26
CA ALA A 9 10.27 24.49 -2.95
C ALA A 9 10.47 24.48 -4.47
N LYS A 10 9.98 23.41 -5.13
CA LYS A 10 9.94 23.34 -6.61
C LYS A 10 8.83 24.27 -7.13
N PRO A 11 8.85 24.68 -8.41
CA PRO A 11 7.81 25.53 -8.99
C PRO A 11 6.40 24.93 -8.99
N SER A 12 6.28 23.60 -8.89
CA SER A 12 5.01 22.86 -8.85
C SER A 12 4.64 22.40 -7.44
N ALA A 13 5.19 23.03 -6.40
CA ALA A 13 4.93 22.63 -5.03
C ALA A 13 3.54 23.09 -4.60
N ALA A 14 2.84 22.26 -3.83
CA ALA A 14 1.59 22.62 -3.19
C ALA A 14 1.76 23.87 -2.31
N GLU A 15 0.89 24.85 -2.49
CA GLU A 15 0.87 26.10 -1.71
C GLU A 15 -0.04 26.01 -0.48
N GLY A 16 -0.94 25.02 -0.44
CA GLY A 16 -1.88 24.80 0.65
C GLY A 16 -2.25 23.34 0.87
N LEU A 17 -2.95 23.07 1.97
CA LEU A 17 -3.32 21.71 2.39
C LEU A 17 -4.19 20.98 1.35
N LYS A 18 -5.08 21.71 0.65
CA LYS A 18 -5.93 21.10 -0.39
C LYS A 18 -5.13 20.59 -1.59
N GLU A 19 -4.14 21.36 -2.04
CA GLU A 19 -3.26 20.93 -3.13
C GLU A 19 -2.41 19.74 -2.71
N LEU A 20 -1.83 19.78 -1.50
CA LEU A 20 -1.09 18.66 -0.95
C LEU A 20 -1.97 17.41 -0.83
N PHE A 21 -3.20 17.55 -0.33
CA PHE A 21 -4.16 16.45 -0.23
C PHE A 21 -4.45 15.80 -1.60
N VAL A 22 -4.66 16.62 -2.64
CA VAL A 22 -4.88 16.11 -4.01
C VAL A 22 -3.61 15.44 -4.57
N ASP A 23 -2.42 15.97 -4.29
CA ASP A 23 -1.16 15.37 -4.70
C ASP A 23 -0.93 14.01 -4.03
N GLU A 24 -1.19 13.90 -2.72
CA GLU A 24 -1.10 12.63 -1.97
C GLU A 24 -2.16 11.62 -2.44
N LEU A 25 -3.37 12.06 -2.79
CA LEU A 25 -4.38 11.18 -3.42
C LEU A 25 -3.90 10.65 -4.79
N LYS A 26 -3.17 11.46 -5.57
CA LYS A 26 -2.61 11.01 -6.84
C LYS A 26 -1.46 10.03 -6.65
N ASP A 27 -0.69 10.18 -5.58
CA ASP A 27 0.36 9.24 -5.20
C ASP A 27 -0.23 7.86 -4.85
N ILE A 28 -1.23 7.82 -3.97
CA ILE A 28 -1.86 6.55 -3.57
C ILE A 28 -2.59 5.87 -4.73
N VAL A 29 -3.23 6.61 -5.65
CA VAL A 29 -3.81 6.02 -6.88
C VAL A 29 -2.75 5.31 -7.73
N PHE A 30 -1.55 5.84 -7.82
CA PHE A 30 -0.47 5.15 -8.52
C PHE A 30 -0.05 3.90 -7.75
N ALA A 31 0.09 4.01 -6.44
CA ALA A 31 0.53 2.92 -5.58
C ALA A 31 -0.38 1.69 -5.74
N GLU A 32 -1.69 1.89 -5.58
CA GLU A 32 -2.74 0.88 -5.73
C GLU A 32 -2.72 0.19 -7.11
N ARG A 33 -2.65 1.00 -8.18
CA ARG A 33 -2.58 0.48 -9.55
C ARG A 33 -1.27 -0.24 -9.87
N ALA A 34 -0.17 0.12 -9.20
CA ALA A 34 1.09 -0.58 -9.31
C ALA A 34 1.02 -1.91 -8.54
N LEU A 35 0.41 -1.90 -7.36
CA LEU A 35 0.23 -3.07 -6.51
C LEU A 35 -0.63 -4.14 -7.20
N LEU A 36 -1.73 -3.77 -7.86
CA LEU A 36 -2.55 -4.68 -8.68
C LEU A 36 -1.76 -5.44 -9.76
N LYS A 37 -0.65 -4.87 -10.25
CA LYS A 37 0.23 -5.53 -11.22
C LYS A 37 1.24 -6.46 -10.55
N ALA A 38 1.63 -6.16 -9.32
CA ALA A 38 2.65 -6.88 -8.58
C ALA A 38 2.07 -8.09 -7.80
N LEU A 39 0.92 -7.92 -7.14
CA LEU A 39 0.30 -8.95 -6.29
C LEU A 39 0.06 -10.30 -7.01
N PRO A 40 -0.39 -10.37 -8.28
CA PRO A 40 -0.55 -11.64 -8.96
C PRO A 40 0.75 -12.47 -9.05
N LYS A 41 1.90 -11.79 -9.15
CA LYS A 41 3.22 -12.45 -9.16
C LYS A 41 3.56 -13.01 -7.78
N MET A 42 3.25 -12.28 -6.70
CA MET A 42 3.45 -12.76 -5.32
C MET A 42 2.57 -13.95 -5.02
N ALA A 43 1.25 -13.84 -5.28
CA ALA A 43 0.28 -14.91 -5.04
C ALA A 43 0.64 -16.21 -5.77
N LYS A 44 1.16 -16.11 -7.01
CA LYS A 44 1.61 -17.28 -7.79
C LYS A 44 2.85 -17.97 -7.20
N ASN A 45 3.70 -17.23 -6.50
CA ASN A 45 4.96 -17.75 -5.96
C ASN A 45 4.89 -18.09 -4.47
N ALA A 46 3.75 -17.86 -3.83
CA ALA A 46 3.46 -18.36 -2.49
C ALA A 46 3.24 -19.88 -2.54
N SER A 47 3.94 -20.63 -1.69
CA SER A 47 3.84 -22.09 -1.63
C SER A 47 2.72 -22.57 -0.70
N GLU A 48 2.45 -21.82 0.36
CA GLU A 48 1.36 -22.08 1.29
C GLU A 48 0.02 -21.63 0.69
N PRO A 49 -0.96 -22.55 0.51
CA PRO A 49 -2.23 -22.24 -0.14
C PRO A 49 -3.01 -21.11 0.53
N LYS A 50 -2.93 -20.99 1.86
CA LYS A 50 -3.59 -19.91 2.61
C LYS A 50 -2.99 -18.54 2.30
N LEU A 51 -1.67 -18.44 2.18
CA LEU A 51 -1.00 -17.19 1.81
C LEU A 51 -1.36 -16.80 0.37
N ALA A 52 -1.32 -17.76 -0.56
CA ALA A 52 -1.73 -17.52 -1.93
C ALA A 52 -3.19 -17.03 -2.02
N GLN A 53 -4.10 -17.63 -1.24
CA GLN A 53 -5.49 -17.20 -1.17
C GLN A 53 -5.64 -15.79 -0.58
N ALA A 54 -4.98 -15.48 0.53
CA ALA A 54 -5.02 -14.16 1.15
C ALA A 54 -4.59 -13.05 0.17
N LEU A 55 -3.54 -13.30 -0.61
CA LEU A 55 -3.08 -12.35 -1.64
C LEU A 55 -4.08 -12.19 -2.80
N GLN A 56 -4.81 -13.26 -3.19
CA GLN A 56 -5.86 -13.16 -4.20
C GLN A 56 -7.09 -12.40 -3.71
N GLU A 57 -7.47 -12.60 -2.45
CA GLU A 57 -8.52 -11.83 -1.79
C GLU A 57 -8.13 -10.35 -1.73
N HIS A 58 -6.90 -10.05 -1.34
CA HIS A 58 -6.40 -8.68 -1.28
C HIS A 58 -6.39 -8.01 -2.66
N ILE A 59 -6.03 -8.69 -3.76
CA ILE A 59 -6.17 -8.14 -5.13
C ILE A 59 -7.60 -7.62 -5.39
N THR A 60 -8.62 -8.39 -4.98
CA THR A 60 -10.02 -8.01 -5.17
C THR A 60 -10.40 -6.79 -4.33
N VAL A 61 -9.87 -6.72 -3.11
CA VAL A 61 -10.02 -5.57 -2.22
C VAL A 61 -9.38 -4.32 -2.85
N THR A 62 -8.14 -4.43 -3.34
CA THR A 62 -7.40 -3.36 -4.05
C THR A 62 -8.13 -2.84 -5.29
N GLU A 63 -8.80 -3.70 -6.06
CA GLU A 63 -9.66 -3.25 -7.17
C GLU A 63 -10.83 -2.38 -6.70
N GLY A 64 -11.42 -2.73 -5.55
CA GLY A 64 -12.43 -1.93 -4.87
C GLY A 64 -11.89 -0.58 -4.40
N GLN A 65 -10.69 -0.55 -3.82
CA GLN A 65 -10.01 0.65 -3.35
C GLN A 65 -9.71 1.62 -4.50
N VAL A 66 -9.22 1.12 -5.65
CA VAL A 66 -9.04 1.93 -6.87
C VAL A 66 -10.36 2.55 -7.32
N THR A 67 -11.45 1.78 -7.31
CA THR A 67 -12.79 2.29 -7.67
C THR A 67 -13.25 3.38 -6.68
N ARG A 68 -12.97 3.20 -5.39
CA ARG A 68 -13.27 4.16 -4.33
C ARG A 68 -12.49 5.47 -4.52
N LEU A 69 -11.22 5.39 -4.86
CA LEU A 69 -10.40 6.55 -5.20
C LEU A 69 -10.91 7.29 -6.44
N GLU A 70 -11.32 6.57 -7.49
CA GLU A 70 -11.91 7.18 -8.68
C GLU A 70 -13.16 8.00 -8.33
N LYS A 71 -14.04 7.46 -7.48
CA LYS A 71 -15.19 8.19 -6.94
C LYS A 71 -14.77 9.45 -6.16
N ILE A 72 -13.73 9.37 -5.31
CA ILE A 72 -13.22 10.53 -4.56
C ILE A 72 -12.74 11.63 -5.53
N PHE A 73 -12.03 11.27 -6.61
CA PHE A 73 -11.59 12.22 -7.62
C PHE A 73 -12.76 12.86 -8.37
N GLU A 74 -13.83 12.11 -8.68
CA GLU A 74 -15.07 12.65 -9.24
C GLU A 74 -15.71 13.70 -8.31
N MET A 75 -15.77 13.42 -7.01
CA MET A 75 -16.30 14.35 -6.00
C MET A 75 -15.50 15.65 -5.91
N LEU A 76 -14.18 15.56 -6.08
CA LEU A 76 -13.27 16.72 -6.07
C LEU A 76 -13.27 17.50 -7.39
N GLY A 77 -13.84 16.94 -8.48
CA GLY A 77 -13.75 17.52 -9.82
C GLY A 77 -12.34 17.46 -10.41
N GLU A 78 -11.53 16.50 -9.97
CA GLU A 78 -10.12 16.33 -10.31
C GLU A 78 -9.90 15.05 -11.13
N SER A 79 -8.75 14.94 -11.82
CA SER A 79 -8.40 13.71 -12.54
C SER A 79 -7.76 12.68 -11.61
N SER A 80 -8.30 11.46 -11.59
CA SER A 80 -7.71 10.27 -10.95
C SER A 80 -6.45 9.73 -11.65
N ARG A 81 -5.76 10.58 -12.41
CA ARG A 81 -4.48 10.21 -13.01
C ARG A 81 -3.41 10.22 -11.90
N GLY A 82 -2.97 9.03 -11.53
CA GLY A 82 -1.92 8.86 -10.55
C GLY A 82 -0.61 9.51 -10.98
N ILE A 83 0.16 9.95 -9.99
CA ILE A 83 1.54 10.43 -10.14
C ILE A 83 2.46 9.36 -9.57
N LYS A 84 3.62 9.19 -10.20
CA LYS A 84 4.58 8.17 -9.81
C LYS A 84 4.90 8.22 -8.31
N CYS A 85 4.61 7.13 -7.61
CA CYS A 85 5.00 6.91 -6.22
C CYS A 85 6.33 6.16 -6.16
N ASP A 86 7.41 6.87 -5.83
CA ASP A 86 8.74 6.27 -5.71
C ASP A 86 8.82 5.28 -4.53
N ALA A 87 8.03 5.50 -3.47
CA ALA A 87 8.00 4.62 -2.30
C ALA A 87 7.40 3.26 -2.65
N MET A 88 6.22 3.23 -3.27
CA MET A 88 5.57 1.98 -3.69
C MET A 88 6.40 1.23 -4.74
N GLU A 89 7.04 1.92 -5.69
CA GLU A 89 7.97 1.25 -6.61
C GLU A 89 9.13 0.57 -5.87
N GLY A 90 9.65 1.18 -4.81
CA GLY A 90 10.69 0.61 -3.98
C GLY A 90 10.23 -0.67 -3.28
N LEU A 91 9.05 -0.61 -2.65
CA LEU A 91 8.46 -1.74 -1.93
C LEU A 91 8.13 -2.92 -2.85
N ILE A 92 7.58 -2.63 -4.05
CA ILE A 92 7.32 -3.67 -5.05
C ILE A 92 8.63 -4.33 -5.48
N LYS A 93 9.69 -3.55 -5.76
CA LYS A 93 11.00 -4.09 -6.13
C LYS A 93 11.59 -4.96 -5.02
N GLU A 94 11.43 -4.56 -3.76
CA GLU A 94 11.86 -5.36 -2.62
C GLU A 94 11.16 -6.73 -2.59
N GLY A 95 9.85 -6.76 -2.80
CA GLY A 95 9.11 -8.01 -2.94
C GLY A 95 9.56 -8.85 -4.14
N GLU A 96 9.89 -8.22 -5.27
CA GLU A 96 10.42 -8.94 -6.44
C GLU A 96 11.80 -9.55 -6.17
N SER A 97 12.69 -8.83 -5.47
CA SER A 97 14.00 -9.33 -5.07
C SER A 97 13.90 -10.55 -4.16
N ILE A 98 12.92 -10.59 -3.24
CA ILE A 98 12.68 -11.78 -2.40
C ILE A 98 12.43 -13.03 -3.25
N LEU A 99 11.68 -12.92 -4.34
CA LEU A 99 11.41 -14.05 -5.23
C LEU A 99 12.67 -14.55 -5.97
N GLU A 100 13.66 -13.67 -6.19
CA GLU A 100 14.94 -13.99 -6.82
C GLU A 100 15.98 -14.52 -5.81
N GLU A 101 15.89 -14.10 -4.55
CA GLU A 101 16.85 -14.41 -3.49
C GLU A 101 16.49 -15.66 -2.66
N THR A 102 15.28 -16.17 -2.80
CA THR A 102 14.78 -17.34 -2.04
C THR A 102 14.28 -18.43 -2.98
N GLU A 103 14.39 -19.69 -2.58
CA GLU A 103 13.77 -20.83 -3.27
C GLU A 103 12.30 -20.99 -2.87
N ALA A 104 11.48 -21.64 -3.71
CA ALA A 104 10.06 -21.87 -3.38
C ALA A 104 9.93 -22.72 -2.11
N GLY A 105 9.18 -22.25 -1.12
CA GLY A 105 8.99 -22.92 0.16
C GLY A 105 8.74 -21.94 1.30
N PRO A 106 8.75 -22.43 2.56
CA PRO A 106 8.46 -21.65 3.76
C PRO A 106 9.30 -20.37 3.89
N VAL A 107 10.60 -20.41 3.55
CA VAL A 107 11.46 -19.22 3.60
C VAL A 107 11.01 -18.14 2.62
N ARG A 108 10.62 -18.50 1.39
CA ARG A 108 10.07 -17.54 0.42
C ARG A 108 8.73 -17.00 0.89
N ASP A 109 7.88 -17.83 1.46
CA ASP A 109 6.57 -17.38 1.97
C ASP A 109 6.72 -16.39 3.12
N ALA A 110 7.67 -16.62 4.03
CA ALA A 110 8.03 -15.65 5.07
C ALA A 110 8.53 -14.33 4.46
N GLY A 111 9.34 -14.39 3.40
CA GLY A 111 9.77 -13.22 2.64
C GLY A 111 8.59 -12.47 1.99
N ILE A 112 7.70 -13.18 1.29
CA ILE A 112 6.50 -12.62 0.67
C ILE A 112 5.64 -11.89 1.71
N ILE A 113 5.37 -12.55 2.85
CA ILE A 113 4.62 -11.93 3.95
C ILE A 113 5.33 -10.66 4.42
N SER A 114 6.65 -10.72 4.65
CA SER A 114 7.41 -9.55 5.10
C SER A 114 7.35 -8.39 4.10
N ALA A 115 7.37 -8.65 2.79
CA ALA A 115 7.24 -7.60 1.78
C ALA A 115 5.83 -7.02 1.74
N CYS A 116 4.81 -7.88 1.74
CA CYS A 116 3.41 -7.45 1.73
C CYS A 116 3.07 -6.61 2.97
N GLN A 117 3.50 -7.00 4.16
CA GLN A 117 3.26 -6.18 5.36
C GLN A 117 3.91 -4.78 5.27
N LYS A 118 5.09 -4.65 4.62
CA LYS A 118 5.69 -3.32 4.41
C LYS A 118 4.85 -2.45 3.46
N VAL A 119 4.21 -3.07 2.46
CA VAL A 119 3.23 -2.43 1.59
C VAL A 119 2.02 -1.98 2.41
N GLU A 120 1.39 -2.87 3.18
CA GLU A 120 0.22 -2.52 4.02
C GLU A 120 0.55 -1.37 4.98
N HIS A 121 1.71 -1.39 5.63
CA HIS A 121 2.11 -0.33 6.54
C HIS A 121 2.33 1.02 5.85
N TYR A 122 2.79 1.02 4.60
CA TYR A 122 2.86 2.23 3.79
C TYR A 122 1.45 2.78 3.51
N GLU A 123 0.52 1.91 3.13
CA GLU A 123 -0.85 2.29 2.80
C GLU A 123 -1.64 2.74 4.03
N ILE A 124 -1.52 2.04 5.17
CA ILE A 124 -2.08 2.46 6.46
C ILE A 124 -1.61 3.86 6.86
N ALA A 125 -0.32 4.16 6.70
CA ALA A 125 0.22 5.49 7.00
C ALA A 125 -0.31 6.56 6.03
N SER A 126 -0.42 6.21 4.75
CA SER A 126 -0.89 7.10 3.69
C SER A 126 -2.37 7.43 3.86
N TYR A 127 -3.23 6.41 3.97
CA TYR A 127 -4.66 6.58 4.19
C TYR A 127 -4.96 7.25 5.54
N GLY A 128 -4.23 6.91 6.61
CA GLY A 128 -4.37 7.61 7.89
C GLY A 128 -4.13 9.12 7.77
N THR A 129 -3.14 9.52 6.97
CA THR A 129 -2.84 10.93 6.69
C THR A 129 -3.92 11.57 5.82
N LEU A 130 -4.37 10.90 4.76
CA LEU A 130 -5.41 11.38 3.86
C LEU A 130 -6.76 11.58 4.59
N VAL A 131 -7.14 10.68 5.49
CA VAL A 131 -8.33 10.83 6.35
C VAL A 131 -8.21 12.10 7.21
N ALA A 132 -7.07 12.33 7.84
CA ALA A 132 -6.85 13.51 8.67
C ALA A 132 -6.91 14.81 7.85
N PHE A 133 -6.36 14.81 6.63
CA PHE A 133 -6.44 15.95 5.71
C PHE A 133 -7.87 16.21 5.25
N ALA A 134 -8.61 15.18 4.82
CA ALA A 134 -9.99 15.29 4.39
C ALA A 134 -10.88 15.89 5.50
N LYS A 135 -10.76 15.41 6.74
CA LYS A 135 -11.45 15.98 7.92
C LYS A 135 -11.08 17.43 8.17
N THR A 136 -9.79 17.78 8.07
CA THR A 136 -9.31 19.16 8.26
C THR A 136 -9.87 20.11 7.20
N LEU A 137 -10.08 19.62 5.98
CA LEU A 137 -10.65 20.38 4.87
C LEU A 137 -12.19 20.42 4.90
N GLY A 138 -12.85 19.69 5.81
CA GLY A 138 -14.30 19.59 5.91
C GLY A 138 -14.93 18.63 4.89
N GLU A 139 -14.15 17.77 4.27
CA GLU A 139 -14.56 16.81 3.24
C GLU A 139 -15.04 15.49 3.89
N GLU A 140 -16.09 15.55 4.70
CA GLU A 140 -16.52 14.43 5.57
C GLU A 140 -16.89 13.14 4.80
N GLU A 141 -17.55 13.27 3.64
CA GLU A 141 -17.89 12.10 2.82
C GLU A 141 -16.64 11.43 2.24
N ILE A 142 -15.65 12.23 1.81
CA ILE A 142 -14.37 11.71 1.32
C ILE A 142 -13.59 11.06 2.47
N ALA A 143 -13.59 11.67 3.66
CA ALA A 143 -12.96 11.09 4.83
C ALA A 143 -13.54 9.70 5.17
N SER A 144 -14.88 9.55 5.10
CA SER A 144 -15.52 8.25 5.34
C SER A 144 -15.11 7.19 4.33
N LEU A 145 -14.94 7.55 3.05
CA LEU A 145 -14.48 6.61 2.01
C LEU A 145 -13.02 6.20 2.24
N LEU A 146 -12.15 7.16 2.61
CA LEU A 146 -10.76 6.87 2.93
C LEU A 146 -10.62 6.02 4.21
N GLU A 147 -11.51 6.19 5.19
CA GLU A 147 -11.56 5.36 6.40
C GLU A 147 -11.96 3.92 6.11
N GLU A 148 -12.84 3.71 5.13
CA GLU A 148 -13.20 2.36 4.66
C GLU A 148 -11.97 1.65 4.10
N THR A 149 -11.23 2.29 3.18
CA THR A 149 -9.97 1.72 2.68
C THR A 149 -8.96 1.50 3.81
N LEU A 150 -8.78 2.48 4.69
CA LEU A 150 -7.84 2.34 5.82
C LEU A 150 -8.15 1.12 6.71
N GLN A 151 -9.42 0.76 6.86
CA GLN A 151 -9.80 -0.41 7.63
C GLN A 151 -9.51 -1.70 6.86
N GLU A 152 -9.76 -1.73 5.55
CA GLU A 152 -9.41 -2.85 4.68
C GLU A 152 -7.90 -3.17 4.74
N GLU A 153 -7.01 -2.17 4.71
CA GLU A 153 -5.56 -2.41 4.80
C GLU A 153 -5.13 -2.95 6.17
N LYS A 154 -5.78 -2.46 7.24
CA LYS A 154 -5.50 -2.98 8.59
C LYS A 154 -5.92 -4.44 8.73
N ASP A 155 -7.04 -4.80 8.14
CA ASP A 155 -7.55 -6.16 8.15
C ASP A 155 -6.62 -7.08 7.31
N ALA A 156 -6.10 -6.57 6.17
CA ALA A 156 -5.11 -7.26 5.35
C ALA A 156 -3.78 -7.49 6.09
N ASP A 157 -3.22 -6.47 6.75
CA ASP A 157 -2.00 -6.62 7.56
C ASP A 157 -2.20 -7.61 8.72
N GLN A 158 -3.37 -7.59 9.36
CA GLN A 158 -3.68 -8.56 10.41
C GLN A 158 -3.71 -9.99 9.85
N LEU A 159 -4.34 -10.21 8.69
CA LEU A 159 -4.39 -11.53 8.05
C LEU A 159 -2.99 -12.04 7.66
N LEU A 160 -2.11 -11.16 7.18
CA LEU A 160 -0.72 -11.47 6.90
C LEU A 160 0.05 -11.83 8.19
N THR A 161 -0.17 -11.09 9.27
CA THR A 161 0.40 -11.38 10.59
C THR A 161 -0.03 -12.77 11.07
N GLU A 162 -1.32 -13.10 10.97
CA GLU A 162 -1.83 -14.42 11.34
C GLU A 162 -1.20 -15.54 10.48
N SER A 163 -1.00 -15.29 9.19
CA SER A 163 -0.31 -16.22 8.28
C SER A 163 1.16 -16.41 8.69
N ALA A 164 1.84 -15.36 9.14
CA ALA A 164 3.21 -15.42 9.64
C ALA A 164 3.36 -16.34 10.87
N TYR A 165 2.38 -16.33 11.78
CA TYR A 165 2.40 -17.14 13.00
C TYR A 165 1.93 -18.59 12.78
N ASN A 166 1.10 -18.85 11.77
CA ASN A 166 0.44 -20.14 11.57
C ASN A 166 1.23 -21.10 10.65
N SER A 167 2.35 -21.60 11.15
CA SER A 167 3.22 -22.63 10.53
C SER A 167 4.36 -22.10 9.65
N ILE A 168 4.18 -21.02 8.87
CA ILE A 168 5.19 -20.59 7.87
C ILE A 168 6.54 -20.25 8.52
N ASN A 169 6.56 -19.40 9.56
CA ASN A 169 7.81 -19.06 10.26
C ASN A 169 8.37 -20.21 11.11
N PHE A 170 7.53 -21.15 11.54
CA PHE A 170 7.99 -22.32 12.30
C PHE A 170 8.64 -23.35 11.37
N GLU A 171 8.06 -23.57 10.19
CA GLU A 171 8.62 -24.43 9.14
C GLU A 171 9.90 -23.81 8.54
N ALA A 172 9.90 -22.50 8.25
CA ALA A 172 11.09 -21.79 7.77
C ALA A 172 12.27 -21.83 8.75
N LYS A 173 12.00 -21.98 10.06
CA LYS A 173 13.04 -22.14 11.08
C LYS A 173 13.66 -23.54 11.09
N GLU A 174 12.94 -24.56 10.62
CA GLU A 174 13.38 -25.97 10.65
C GLU A 174 14.06 -26.42 9.34
N GLU A 175 14.11 -25.57 8.32
CA GLU A 175 14.89 -25.81 7.10
C GLU A 175 16.38 -25.48 7.34
N ASP A 176 17.23 -26.52 7.32
CA ASP A 176 18.71 -26.46 7.32
C ASP A 176 19.29 -26.38 5.90
#